data_AF-A0A9W5PW23-F1
#
_entry.id   AF-A0A9W5PW23-F1
#
_cell.length_a   1.000
_cell.length_b   1.000
_cell.length_c   1.000
_cell.angle_alpha   90.00
_cell.angle_beta   90.00
_cell.angle_gamma   90.00
#
_symmetry.space_group_name_H-M   'P 1'
#
loop_
_entity.id
_entity.type
_entity.pdbx_description
1 polymer ?
#
loop_
_entity_poly.entity_id
_entity_poly.type
_entity_poly.pdbx_seq_one_letter_code
_entity_poly.pdbx_strand_id
1 'polypeptide(L)'
;MKTIFRAASLDKESLYHKGIHRGEVVGAVDITKNNQTIATVNVLSTEDVTFTMPKKDTTMPEVKDSNVKVISVGIGAIILFGAILYVVLRRNTKGMKSEGK
;
A
#
# COMPACT_ATOMS: atom_id res chain seq x y z
N MET A 1 35.57 -1.88 -33.07
CA MET A 1 35.55 -1.35 -31.69
C MET A 1 34.11 -1.30 -31.24
N LYS A 2 33.84 -1.49 -29.94
CA LYS A 2 32.49 -1.41 -29.37
C LYS A 2 32.53 -0.56 -28.11
N THR A 3 31.54 0.30 -27.91
CA THR A 3 31.35 1.08 -26.68
C THR A 3 30.22 0.49 -25.86
N ILE A 4 30.39 0.41 -24.55
CA ILE A 4 29.38 -0.11 -23.62
C ILE A 4 29.21 0.92 -22.51
N PHE A 5 28.00 1.46 -22.38
CA PHE A 5 27.66 2.34 -21.27
C PHE A 5 27.30 1.52 -20.02
N ARG A 6 27.93 1.87 -18.90
CA ARG A 6 27.64 1.34 -17.57
C ARG A 6 27.13 2.48 -16.70
N ALA A 7 25.86 2.41 -16.32
CA ALA A 7 25.27 3.39 -15.42
C ALA A 7 25.91 3.26 -14.02
N ALA A 8 26.12 4.40 -13.35
CA ALA A 8 26.49 4.40 -11.94
C ALA A 8 25.32 3.89 -11.10
N SER A 9 25.62 3.16 -10.02
CA SER A 9 24.60 2.80 -9.04
C SER A 9 24.22 4.05 -8.25
N LEU A 10 23.04 4.59 -8.51
CA LEU A 10 22.48 5.74 -7.81
C LEU A 10 21.39 5.26 -6.85
N ASP A 11 21.43 5.76 -5.61
CA ASP A 11 20.40 5.50 -4.62
C ASP A 11 19.10 6.25 -4.98
N LYS A 12 17.98 5.54 -4.99
CA LYS A 12 16.68 6.10 -5.41
C LYS A 12 16.22 7.20 -4.47
N GLU A 13 16.46 7.06 -3.17
CA GLU A 13 16.05 8.05 -2.18
C GLU A 13 16.88 9.33 -2.34
N SER A 14 18.19 9.19 -2.51
CA SER A 14 19.08 10.30 -2.86
C SER A 14 18.67 11.01 -4.16
N LEU A 15 18.19 10.30 -5.19
CA LEU A 15 17.74 10.92 -6.44
C LEU A 15 16.53 11.85 -6.23
N TYR A 16 15.58 11.47 -5.37
CA TYR A 16 14.42 12.30 -5.08
C TYR A 16 14.74 13.50 -4.20
N HIS A 17 15.74 13.39 -3.31
CA HIS A 17 16.08 14.47 -2.38
C HIS A 17 17.15 15.44 -2.91
N LYS A 18 18.18 14.91 -3.59
CA LYS A 18 19.34 15.68 -4.04
C LYS A 18 19.31 15.94 -5.55
N GLY A 19 18.70 15.05 -6.32
CA GLY A 19 18.83 15.06 -7.79
C GLY A 19 20.22 14.64 -8.26
N ILE A 20 20.54 14.98 -9.50
CA ILE A 20 21.87 14.86 -10.09
C ILE A 20 22.34 16.26 -10.44
N HIS A 21 23.52 16.65 -9.96
CA HIS A 21 24.09 17.95 -10.28
C HIS A 21 24.94 17.91 -11.55
N ARG A 22 25.03 19.05 -12.23
CA ARG A 22 25.94 19.24 -13.35
C ARG A 22 27.37 18.91 -12.93
N GLY A 23 28.04 18.08 -13.72
CA GLY A 23 29.41 17.62 -13.45
C GLY A 23 29.50 16.40 -12.53
N GLU A 24 28.41 15.90 -11.96
CA GLU A 24 28.42 14.63 -11.23
C GLU A 24 28.57 13.45 -12.20
N VAL A 25 29.29 12.41 -11.77
CA VAL A 25 29.50 11.18 -12.55
C VAL A 25 28.21 10.35 -12.54
N VAL A 26 27.60 10.17 -13.71
CA VAL A 26 26.37 9.37 -13.90
C VAL A 26 26.64 7.95 -14.40
N GLY A 27 27.87 7.67 -14.80
CA GLY A 27 28.29 6.36 -15.28
C GLY A 27 29.66 6.39 -15.93
N ALA A 28 29.97 5.32 -16.66
CA ALA A 28 31.19 5.20 -17.42
C ALA A 28 30.95 4.51 -18.77
N VAL A 29 31.70 4.89 -19.79
CA VAL A 29 31.72 4.21 -21.09
C VAL A 29 32.99 3.39 -21.19
N ASP A 30 32.84 2.09 -21.38
CA ASP A 30 33.92 1.17 -21.68
C ASP A 30 34.10 1.07 -23.19
N ILE A 31 35.33 1.29 -23.65
CA ILE A 31 35.74 1.09 -25.03
C ILE A 31 36.39 -0.27 -25.11
N THR A 32 35.82 -1.14 -25.94
CA THR A 32 36.26 -2.54 -26.11
C THR A 32 36.77 -2.79 -27.53
N LYS A 33 37.87 -3.54 -27.63
CA LYS A 33 38.44 -4.04 -28.88
C LYS A 33 38.84 -5.49 -28.66
N ASN A 34 38.44 -6.38 -29.57
CA ASN A 34 38.77 -7.82 -29.48
C ASN A 34 38.37 -8.43 -28.11
N ASN A 35 37.18 -8.11 -27.61
CA ASN A 35 36.66 -8.53 -26.29
C ASN A 35 37.47 -8.07 -25.07
N GLN A 36 38.42 -7.14 -25.21
CA GLN A 36 39.13 -6.52 -24.09
C GLN A 36 38.77 -5.05 -23.96
N THR A 37 38.56 -4.58 -22.74
CA THR A 37 38.39 -3.15 -22.45
C THR A 37 39.73 -2.46 -22.54
N ILE A 38 39.84 -1.52 -23.48
CA ILE A 38 41.06 -0.75 -23.74
C ILE A 38 41.06 0.62 -23.05
N ALA A 39 39.88 1.14 -22.71
CA ALA A 39 39.72 2.39 -21.98
C ALA A 39 38.35 2.44 -21.30
N THR A 40 38.28 3.20 -20.20
CA THR A 40 37.03 3.56 -19.53
C THR A 40 37.01 5.08 -19.34
N VAL A 41 35.91 5.72 -19.75
CA VAL A 41 35.73 7.17 -19.66
C VAL A 41 34.53 7.47 -18.77
N ASN A 42 34.70 8.33 -17.77
CA ASN A 42 33.61 8.77 -16.90
C ASN A 42 32.64 9.66 -17.67
N VAL A 43 31.34 9.42 -17.48
CA VAL A 43 30.27 10.23 -18.05
C VAL A 43 29.75 11.17 -16.96
N LEU A 44 29.73 12.46 -17.26
CA LEU A 44 29.28 13.51 -16.36
C LEU A 44 27.90 14.03 -16.77
N SER A 45 27.09 14.42 -15.80
CA SER A 45 25.84 15.14 -16.08
C SER A 45 26.11 16.50 -16.69
N THR A 46 25.41 16.84 -17.77
CA THR A 46 25.53 18.14 -18.43
C THR A 46 24.73 19.23 -17.73
N GLU A 47 23.72 18.85 -16.96
CA GLU A 47 22.75 19.75 -16.33
C GLU A 47 22.33 19.22 -14.95
N ASP A 48 21.65 20.09 -14.20
CA ASP A 48 21.02 19.69 -12.94
C ASP A 48 19.68 19.02 -13.24
N VAL A 49 19.47 17.81 -12.72
CA VAL A 49 18.26 17.01 -12.92
C VAL A 49 17.61 16.73 -11.57
N THR A 50 16.37 17.18 -11.40
CA THR A 50 15.56 16.91 -10.21
C THR A 50 14.49 15.87 -10.50
N PHE A 51 14.30 14.90 -9.60
CA PHE A 51 13.29 13.85 -9.75
C PHE A 51 12.09 14.10 -8.84
N THR A 52 10.89 13.97 -9.39
CA THR A 52 9.66 14.06 -8.60
C THR A 52 9.31 12.71 -8.02
N MET A 53 9.14 12.63 -6.70
CA MET A 53 8.66 11.42 -6.04
C MET A 53 7.23 11.11 -6.49
N PRO A 54 6.91 9.88 -6.92
CA PRO A 54 5.55 9.51 -7.27
C PRO A 54 4.67 9.70 -6.03
N LYS A 55 3.56 10.42 -6.18
CA LYS A 55 2.55 10.51 -5.12
C LYS A 55 2.08 9.08 -4.88
N LYS A 56 2.24 8.58 -3.65
CA LYS A 56 1.57 7.35 -3.26
C LYS A 56 0.08 7.64 -3.36
N ASP A 57 -0.59 7.04 -4.33
CA ASP A 57 -2.05 7.00 -4.39
C ASP A 57 -2.52 6.26 -3.16
N THR A 58 -2.66 7.02 -2.09
CA THR A 58 -3.22 6.55 -0.83
C THR A 58 -4.72 6.67 -1.02
N THR A 59 -5.27 5.91 -1.96
CA THR A 59 -6.70 5.65 -1.96
C THR A 59 -6.95 4.84 -0.70
N MET A 60 -7.22 5.52 0.42
CA MET A 60 -7.90 4.89 1.54
C MET A 60 -9.09 4.16 0.92
N PRO A 61 -9.25 2.85 1.13
CA PRO A 61 -10.44 2.16 0.65
C PRO A 61 -11.62 2.91 1.25
N GLU A 62 -12.45 3.49 0.38
CA GLU A 62 -13.69 4.14 0.76
C GLU A 62 -14.47 3.12 1.57
N VAL A 63 -14.53 3.31 2.88
CA VAL A 63 -15.36 2.49 3.75
C VAL A 63 -16.78 2.81 3.33
N LYS A 64 -17.35 1.99 2.46
CA LYS A 64 -18.73 2.13 2.03
C LYS A 64 -19.60 2.09 3.28
N ASP A 65 -20.11 3.24 3.70
CA ASP A 65 -21.01 3.42 4.85
C ASP A 65 -22.23 2.47 4.81
N SER A 66 -22.54 1.92 3.62
CA SER A 66 -23.58 0.90 3.43
C SER A 66 -23.38 -0.34 4.30
N ASN A 67 -22.14 -0.78 4.53
CA ASN A 67 -21.89 -2.04 5.24
C ASN A 67 -22.11 -1.90 6.76
N VAL A 68 -21.82 -0.72 7.33
CA VAL A 68 -22.00 -0.47 8.77
C VAL A 68 -23.49 -0.39 9.14
N LYS A 69 -24.31 0.25 8.29
CA LYS A 69 -25.77 0.31 8.51
C LYS A 69 -26.41 -1.07 8.51
N VAL A 70 -26.05 -1.95 7.56
CA VAL A 70 -26.62 -3.30 7.47
C VAL A 70 -26.28 -4.15 8.71
N ILE A 71 -25.05 -4.06 9.21
CA ILE A 71 -24.63 -4.82 10.42
C ILE A 71 -25.39 -4.32 11.66
N SER A 72 -25.58 -3.00 11.81
CA SER A 72 -26.32 -2.45 12.97
C SER A 72 -27.79 -2.87 13.01
N VAL A 73 -28.45 -2.98 11.85
CA VAL A 73 -29.86 -3.39 11.77
C VAL A 73 -30.01 -4.88 12.12
N GLY A 74 -29.08 -5.72 11.66
CA GLY A 74 -29.08 -7.16 11.96
C GLY A 74 -28.98 -7.45 13.46
N ILE A 75 -28.07 -6.78 14.16
CA ILE A 75 -27.89 -6.97 15.62
C ILE A 75 -29.12 -6.52 16.40
N GLY A 76 -29.71 -5.37 16.04
CA GLY A 76 -30.91 -4.86 16.70
C GLY A 76 -32.11 -5.80 16.60
N ALA A 77 -32.32 -6.42 15.43
CA ALA A 77 -33.40 -7.38 15.21
C ALA A 77 -33.23 -8.66 16.05
N ILE A 78 -32.01 -9.17 16.17
CA ILE A 78 -31.71 -10.39 16.96
C ILE A 78 -31.99 -10.15 18.46
N ILE A 79 -31.57 -9.00 18.99
CA ILE A 79 -31.79 -8.65 20.41
C ILE A 79 -33.30 -8.51 20.69
N LEU A 80 -34.04 -7.84 19.80
CA LEU A 80 -35.47 -7.66 19.94
C LEU A 80 -36.21 -9.01 19.91
N PHE A 81 -35.85 -9.88 18.97
CA PHE A 81 -36.45 -11.21 18.86
C PHE A 81 -36.14 -12.09 20.08
N GLY A 82 -34.89 -12.04 20.58
CA GLY A 82 -34.49 -12.72 21.81
C GLY A 82 -35.24 -12.24 23.05
N ALA A 83 -35.46 -10.92 23.17
CA ALA A 83 -36.24 -10.35 24.26
C ALA A 83 -37.72 -10.78 24.22
N ILE A 84 -38.33 -10.80 23.03
CA ILE A 84 -39.72 -11.27 22.85
C ILE A 84 -39.81 -12.75 23.22
N LEU A 85 -38.93 -13.59 22.70
CA LEU A 85 -38.89 -15.03 23.02
C LEU A 85 -38.70 -15.27 24.52
N TYR A 86 -37.79 -14.53 25.16
CA TYR A 86 -37.55 -14.64 26.60
C TYR A 86 -38.81 -14.30 27.41
N VAL A 87 -39.53 -13.24 27.05
CA VAL A 87 -40.78 -12.86 27.74
C VAL A 87 -41.86 -13.92 27.55
N VAL A 88 -42.03 -14.48 26.35
CA VAL A 88 -43.01 -15.54 26.06
C VAL A 88 -42.69 -16.81 26.85
N LEU A 89 -41.43 -17.27 26.82
CA LEU A 89 -40.99 -18.45 27.56
C LEU A 89 -41.10 -18.25 29.08
N ARG A 90 -40.78 -17.05 29.59
CA ARG A 90 -40.90 -16.72 31.03
C ARG A 90 -42.36 -16.62 31.49
N ARG A 91 -43.29 -16.23 30.61
CA ARG A 91 -44.73 -16.20 30.92
C ARG A 91 -45.33 -17.61 30.92
N ASN A 92 -44.99 -18.45 29.94
CA ASN A 92 -45.46 -19.84 29.89
C ASN A 92 -44.92 -20.71 31.04
N THR A 93 -43.69 -20.48 31.49
CA THR A 93 -43.13 -21.19 32.66
C THR A 93 -43.75 -20.77 34.00
N LYS A 94 -44.35 -19.57 34.08
CA LYS A 94 -45.14 -19.16 35.27
C LYS A 94 -46.55 -19.77 35.28
N GLY A 95 -47.10 -20.15 34.12
CA GLY A 95 -48.37 -20.87 34.03
C GLY A 95 -48.28 -22.35 34.44
N MET A 96 -47.11 -22.98 34.26
CA MET A 96 -46.90 -24.40 34.60
C MET A 96 -46.66 -24.68 36.10
N LYS A 97 -46.64 -23.67 36.98
CA LYS A 97 -46.52 -23.86 38.44
C LYS A 97 -47.86 -23.88 39.18
N SER A 98 -48.99 -23.92 38.49
CA SER A 98 -50.33 -23.88 39.10
C SER A 98 -51.16 -25.16 38.93
N GLU A 99 -50.57 -26.29 38.58
CA GLU A 99 -51.23 -27.61 38.66
C GLU A 99 -50.31 -28.59 39.38
N GLY A 100 -50.29 -28.47 40.69
CA GLY A 100 -49.55 -29.31 41.61
C GLY A 100 -50.22 -29.28 42.98
N LYS A 101 -51.49 -29.69 43.03
CA LYS A 101 -52.17 -30.11 44.26
C LYS A 101 -53.25 -31.12 43.92
#